data_AF-A0AA47ET70-F1
#
_entry.id   AF-A0AA47ET70-F1
#
_cell.length_a   1.000
_cell.length_b   1.000
_cell.length_c   1.000
_cell.angle_alpha   90.00
_cell.angle_beta   90.00
_cell.angle_gamma   90.00
#
_symmetry.space_group_name_H-M   'P 1'
#
loop_
_entity.id
_entity.type
_entity.pdbx_description
1 polymer ?
#
loop_
_entity_poly.entity_id
_entity_poly.type
_entity_poly.pdbx_seq_one_letter_code
_entity_poly.pdbx_strand_id
1 'polypeptide(L)'
;MFRSALLPGLLLALSACTAGESVPPAATTTTSTAPTASPASAQTPVGDQLAALIQASGVKCTDATTAKGCTAGNVETGDFYDVELSPVCGDDGFFAGVAQAQGVDALSAVPTTGSNASANANLAQGQLVCVQGIGRAGQNPLYYYVVAIPASSVAKCKDNALCEQYGDRPIKRLAPTAGDACHAAAPGQYVGDCVQGWVSANALDVFSNGI
;
A
#
# COMPACT_ATOMS: atom_id res chain seq x y z
N MET A 1 -36.33 36.67 -16.46
CA MET A 1 -36.59 37.95 -17.15
C MET A 1 -35.30 38.76 -17.13
N PHE A 2 -34.89 39.26 -18.30
CA PHE A 2 -33.78 40.19 -18.63
C PHE A 2 -32.34 39.79 -18.24
N ARG A 3 -31.47 39.30 -19.14
CA ARG A 3 -30.79 39.91 -20.33
C ARG A 3 -29.95 41.16 -20.04
N SER A 4 -28.63 41.03 -20.22
CA SER A 4 -27.68 41.91 -20.97
C SER A 4 -26.24 41.49 -20.63
N ALA A 5 -25.18 41.58 -21.45
CA ALA A 5 -24.96 41.64 -22.90
C ALA A 5 -23.43 41.55 -23.14
N LEU A 6 -22.99 40.68 -24.06
CA LEU A 6 -21.98 40.87 -25.13
C LEU A 6 -20.61 41.57 -24.87
N LEU A 7 -19.51 40.79 -24.99
CA LEU A 7 -18.35 40.84 -25.95
C LEU A 7 -17.76 42.21 -26.43
N PRO A 8 -16.57 42.30 -27.09
CA PRO A 8 -15.36 41.44 -27.21
C PRO A 8 -14.03 42.25 -27.12
N GLY A 9 -12.86 41.62 -27.28
CA GLY A 9 -11.59 42.35 -27.46
C GLY A 9 -10.40 41.48 -27.87
N LEU A 10 -10.33 41.14 -29.15
CA LEU A 10 -9.20 40.48 -29.81
C LEU A 10 -8.22 41.57 -30.31
N LEU A 11 -6.94 41.53 -29.92
CA LEU A 11 -5.88 42.27 -30.61
C LEU A 11 -4.64 41.38 -30.77
N LEU A 12 -4.46 40.91 -32.00
CA LEU A 12 -3.21 40.47 -32.58
C LEU A 12 -2.33 41.70 -32.84
N ALA A 13 -1.06 41.65 -32.42
CA ALA A 13 -0.02 42.51 -32.97
C ALA A 13 1.19 41.65 -33.34
N LEU A 14 1.38 41.46 -34.65
CA LEU A 14 2.67 41.10 -35.22
C LEU A 14 3.56 42.35 -35.25
N SER A 15 4.83 42.20 -34.91
CA SER A 15 5.88 43.15 -35.28
C SER A 15 7.15 42.36 -35.58
N ALA A 16 7.69 42.59 -36.78
CA ALA A 16 8.91 42.00 -37.31
C ALA A 16 9.98 43.09 -37.53
N CYS A 17 11.25 42.63 -37.61
CA CYS A 17 12.45 43.33 -38.10
C CYS A 17 13.06 44.37 -37.13
N THR A 18 14.38 44.59 -36.96
CA THR A 18 15.58 44.36 -37.78
C THR A 18 16.84 44.19 -36.92
N ALA A 19 17.91 43.69 -37.55
CA ALA A 19 19.27 43.44 -37.07
C ALA A 19 19.99 44.62 -36.35
N GLY A 20 20.86 44.26 -35.41
CA GLY A 20 21.94 45.08 -34.86
C GLY A 20 23.07 44.18 -34.39
N GLU A 21 24.20 44.23 -35.08
CA GLU A 21 25.37 43.38 -34.91
C GLU A 21 26.39 43.98 -33.90
N SER A 22 26.89 43.12 -33.01
CA SER A 22 28.19 43.10 -32.30
C SER A 22 28.70 44.29 -31.49
N VAL A 23 28.91 44.09 -30.17
CA VAL A 23 30.21 44.09 -29.44
C VAL A 23 30.06 43.37 -28.07
N PRO A 24 30.92 42.41 -27.65
CA PRO A 24 31.04 41.91 -26.27
C PRO A 24 32.14 42.69 -25.50
N PRO A 25 32.09 42.90 -24.16
CA PRO A 25 32.19 41.86 -23.11
C PRO A 25 31.31 42.22 -21.87
N ALA A 26 31.20 41.53 -20.73
CA ALA A 26 31.91 40.45 -20.08
C ALA A 26 30.87 39.59 -19.33
N ALA A 27 31.09 38.29 -19.28
CA ALA A 27 30.19 37.32 -18.66
C ALA A 27 30.18 37.45 -17.13
N THR A 28 29.02 37.72 -16.55
CA THR A 28 28.65 37.18 -15.24
C THR A 28 27.69 36.03 -15.48
N THR A 29 28.22 34.81 -15.44
CA THR A 29 27.46 33.56 -15.46
C THR A 29 26.64 33.46 -14.18
N THR A 30 25.38 33.90 -14.20
CA THR A 30 24.37 33.37 -13.28
C THR A 30 23.95 32.00 -13.82
N THR A 31 24.58 30.95 -13.30
CA THR A 31 24.13 29.57 -13.50
C THR A 31 22.72 29.44 -12.93
N SER A 32 21.73 29.50 -13.81
CA SER A 32 20.37 29.03 -13.52
C SER A 32 20.47 27.54 -13.19
N THR A 33 20.42 27.23 -11.90
CA THR A 33 20.36 25.85 -11.43
C THR A 33 18.96 25.36 -11.73
N ALA A 34 18.80 24.64 -12.84
CA ALA A 34 17.59 23.89 -13.10
C ALA A 34 17.34 22.95 -11.91
N PRO A 35 16.10 22.81 -11.42
CA PRO A 35 15.81 21.87 -10.36
C PRO A 35 16.18 20.48 -10.88
N THR A 36 17.11 19.83 -10.19
CA THR A 36 17.42 18.41 -10.39
C THR A 36 16.11 17.66 -10.25
N ALA A 37 15.63 17.07 -11.33
CA ALA A 37 14.52 16.13 -11.28
C ALA A 37 14.89 15.05 -10.27
N SER A 38 14.08 14.93 -9.21
CA SER A 38 14.23 13.87 -8.22
C SER A 38 14.28 12.54 -8.98
N PRO A 39 15.23 11.63 -8.68
CA PRO A 39 15.26 10.33 -9.33
C PRO A 39 13.90 9.66 -9.14
N ALA A 40 13.27 9.26 -10.25
CA ALA A 40 12.04 8.48 -10.20
C ALA A 40 12.33 7.23 -9.36
N SER A 41 11.55 7.01 -8.30
CA SER A 41 11.68 5.85 -7.43
C SER A 41 11.73 4.59 -8.28
N ALA A 42 12.84 3.86 -8.22
CA ALA A 42 12.97 2.59 -8.89
C ALA A 42 11.89 1.66 -8.32
N GLN A 43 10.94 1.25 -9.17
CA GLN A 43 9.92 0.29 -8.77
C GLN A 43 10.61 -1.03 -8.48
N THR A 44 10.44 -1.56 -7.28
CA THR A 44 10.92 -2.91 -6.97
C THR A 44 10.19 -3.90 -7.90
N PRO A 45 10.92 -4.77 -8.63
CA PRO A 45 10.29 -5.77 -9.49
C PRO A 45 9.26 -6.61 -8.73
N VAL A 46 8.14 -6.94 -9.39
CA VAL A 46 7.05 -7.73 -8.77
C VAL A 46 7.54 -9.06 -8.19
N GLY A 47 8.52 -9.69 -8.85
CA GLY A 47 9.14 -10.93 -8.35
C GLY A 47 9.84 -10.76 -7.00
N ASP A 48 10.53 -9.64 -6.79
CA ASP A 48 11.21 -9.35 -5.53
C ASP A 48 10.19 -9.05 -4.41
N GLN A 49 9.08 -8.38 -4.74
CA GLN A 49 7.98 -8.14 -3.80
C GLN A 49 7.29 -9.43 -3.38
N LEU A 50 7.08 -10.35 -4.33
CA LEU A 50 6.47 -11.64 -4.05
C LEU A 50 7.36 -12.50 -3.16
N ALA A 51 8.67 -12.53 -3.45
CA ALA A 51 9.64 -13.24 -2.61
C ALA A 51 9.66 -12.69 -1.17
N ALA A 52 9.65 -11.36 -1.02
CA ALA A 52 9.57 -10.71 0.28
C ALA A 52 8.27 -11.05 1.02
N LEU A 53 7.13 -11.05 0.32
CA LEU A 53 5.84 -11.42 0.88
C LEU A 53 5.80 -12.89 1.32
N ILE A 54 6.34 -13.81 0.51
CA ILE A 54 6.44 -15.23 0.86
C ILE A 54 7.26 -15.41 2.14
N GLN A 55 8.42 -14.74 2.21
CA GLN A 55 9.27 -14.79 3.39
C GLN A 55 8.58 -14.20 4.63
N ALA A 56 7.95 -13.03 4.49
CA ALA A 56 7.31 -12.32 5.60
C ALA A 56 6.09 -13.06 6.16
N SER A 57 5.29 -13.68 5.28
CA SER A 57 4.09 -14.44 5.66
C SER A 57 4.39 -15.86 6.15
N GLY A 58 5.62 -16.36 5.96
CA GLY A 58 6.03 -17.71 6.36
C GLY A 58 5.37 -18.82 5.55
N VAL A 59 4.80 -18.50 4.39
CA VAL A 59 4.13 -19.46 3.49
C VAL A 59 5.15 -20.27 2.70
N LYS A 60 4.76 -21.47 2.32
CA LYS A 60 5.56 -22.36 1.47
C LYS A 60 4.84 -22.55 0.15
N CYS A 61 5.50 -22.20 -0.94
CA CYS A 61 4.97 -22.34 -2.30
C CYS A 61 5.75 -23.39 -3.09
N THR A 62 5.05 -24.19 -3.88
CA THR A 62 5.68 -25.10 -4.85
C THR A 62 6.45 -24.33 -5.92
N ASP A 63 5.92 -23.19 -6.36
CA ASP A 63 6.63 -22.22 -7.21
C ASP A 63 6.58 -20.84 -6.55
N ALA A 64 7.70 -20.44 -5.95
CA ALA A 64 7.84 -19.15 -5.29
C ALA A 64 7.90 -17.96 -6.26
N THR A 65 8.27 -18.18 -7.53
CA THR A 65 8.38 -17.10 -8.52
C THR A 65 7.02 -16.60 -9.00
N THR A 66 6.03 -17.49 -8.98
CA THR A 66 4.64 -17.19 -9.38
C THR A 66 3.64 -17.32 -8.24
N ALA A 67 4.12 -17.61 -7.01
CA ALA A 67 3.30 -17.91 -5.83
C ALA A 67 2.20 -18.94 -6.10
N LYS A 68 2.55 -20.02 -6.79
CA LYS A 68 1.63 -21.15 -7.05
C LYS A 68 1.81 -22.25 -6.04
N GLY A 69 0.68 -22.84 -5.63
CA GLY A 69 0.63 -23.91 -4.65
C GLY A 69 1.17 -23.47 -3.29
N CYS A 70 0.84 -22.27 -2.85
CA CYS A 70 1.25 -21.75 -1.56
C CYS A 70 0.38 -22.33 -0.44
N THR A 71 1.02 -22.69 0.67
CA THR A 71 0.35 -23.20 1.86
C THR A 71 0.91 -22.53 3.12
N ALA A 72 0.06 -22.41 4.14
CA ALA A 72 0.44 -21.99 5.49
C ALA A 72 0.02 -23.06 6.49
N GLY A 73 0.75 -23.19 7.59
CA GLY A 73 0.46 -24.19 8.63
C GLY A 73 1.24 -25.49 8.48
N ASN A 74 0.65 -26.60 8.95
CA ASN A 74 1.28 -27.91 9.00
C ASN A 74 0.63 -28.89 8.02
N VAL A 75 1.26 -29.03 6.85
CA VAL A 75 0.81 -29.95 5.79
C VAL A 75 0.91 -31.41 6.22
N GLU A 76 1.89 -31.77 7.05
CA GLU A 76 2.13 -33.15 7.48
C GLU A 76 0.99 -33.68 8.38
N THR A 77 0.40 -32.80 9.19
CA THR A 77 -0.73 -33.13 10.07
C THR A 77 -2.09 -32.86 9.43
N GLY A 78 -2.12 -32.35 8.19
CA GLY A 78 -3.36 -31.92 7.51
C GLY A 78 -3.99 -30.65 8.08
N ASP A 79 -3.27 -29.92 8.93
CA ASP A 79 -3.72 -28.65 9.53
C ASP A 79 -3.04 -27.49 8.80
N PHE A 80 -3.46 -27.28 7.55
CA PHE A 80 -2.89 -26.27 6.67
C PHE A 80 -3.99 -25.53 5.91
N TYR A 81 -3.59 -24.41 5.33
CA TYR A 81 -4.45 -23.55 4.53
C TYR A 81 -3.83 -23.41 3.15
N ASP A 82 -4.68 -23.47 2.12
CA ASP A 82 -4.29 -23.03 0.78
C ASP A 82 -4.19 -21.51 0.79
N VAL A 83 -3.10 -20.98 0.27
CA VAL A 83 -2.82 -19.54 0.30
C VAL A 83 -2.80 -18.96 -1.10
N GLU A 84 -3.56 -17.89 -1.29
CA GLU A 84 -3.48 -17.00 -2.45
C GLU A 84 -2.74 -15.74 -2.05
N LEU A 85 -1.67 -15.36 -2.76
CA LEU A 85 -0.88 -14.16 -2.47
C LEU A 85 -1.11 -13.08 -3.54
N SER A 86 -1.19 -11.83 -3.10
CA SER A 86 -1.23 -10.64 -3.94
C SER A 86 -0.31 -9.57 -3.34
N PRO A 87 0.88 -9.30 -3.93
CA PRO A 87 1.84 -8.37 -3.32
C PRO A 87 1.42 -6.90 -3.40
N VAL A 88 0.52 -6.55 -4.33
CA VAL A 88 0.20 -5.15 -4.63
C VAL A 88 -1.03 -4.68 -3.87
N CYS A 89 -0.88 -3.57 -3.15
CA CYS A 89 -1.90 -2.91 -2.32
C CYS A 89 -2.34 -1.56 -2.90
N GLY A 90 -2.50 -1.49 -4.23
CA GLY A 90 -2.79 -0.26 -4.98
C GLY A 90 -4.28 0.09 -5.01
N ASP A 91 -4.70 0.90 -5.97
CA ASP A 91 -6.09 1.37 -6.07
C ASP A 91 -7.11 0.23 -6.27
N ASP A 92 -6.70 -0.88 -6.88
CA ASP A 92 -7.49 -2.11 -7.04
C ASP A 92 -7.14 -3.16 -5.97
N GLY A 93 -6.47 -2.72 -4.91
CA GLY A 93 -6.09 -3.54 -3.78
C GLY A 93 -7.30 -4.09 -3.02
N PHE A 94 -7.05 -5.17 -2.28
CA PHE A 94 -8.02 -5.78 -1.41
C PHE A 94 -7.81 -5.23 0.00
N PHE A 95 -8.78 -4.48 0.51
CA PHE A 95 -8.65 -3.77 1.78
C PHE A 95 -9.63 -4.31 2.81
N ALA A 96 -9.31 -4.06 4.07
CA ALA A 96 -10.18 -4.39 5.17
C ALA A 96 -10.01 -3.41 6.34
N GLY A 97 -11.02 -3.37 7.19
CA GLY A 97 -11.02 -2.68 8.46
C GLY A 97 -11.08 -3.67 9.62
N VAL A 98 -10.33 -3.43 10.69
CA VAL A 98 -10.46 -4.23 11.91
C VAL A 98 -11.83 -3.94 12.56
N ALA A 99 -12.70 -4.95 12.60
CA ALA A 99 -14.08 -4.80 13.06
C ALA A 99 -14.24 -5.07 14.57
N GLN A 100 -13.37 -5.90 15.15
CA GLN A 100 -13.48 -6.30 16.55
C GLN A 100 -13.16 -5.15 17.51
N ALA A 101 -14.00 -4.99 18.54
CA ALA A 101 -13.92 -3.89 19.50
C ALA A 101 -12.58 -3.87 20.29
N GLN A 102 -12.03 -5.04 20.59
CA GLN A 102 -10.75 -5.18 21.28
C GLN A 102 -9.54 -5.08 20.33
N GLY A 103 -9.77 -4.82 19.05
CA GLY A 103 -8.77 -4.99 18.01
C GLY A 103 -8.50 -6.46 17.71
N VAL A 104 -7.41 -6.72 17.01
CA VAL A 104 -6.99 -8.08 16.64
C VAL A 104 -5.47 -8.19 16.57
N ASP A 105 -4.95 -9.34 16.99
CA ASP A 105 -3.53 -9.62 16.88
C ASP A 105 -3.14 -9.98 15.44
N ALA A 106 -2.09 -9.32 14.94
CA ALA A 106 -1.41 -9.69 13.71
C ALA A 106 -0.33 -10.71 14.05
N LEU A 107 -0.55 -11.97 13.65
CA LEU A 107 0.28 -13.11 14.03
C LEU A 107 1.42 -13.34 13.05
N SER A 108 2.54 -13.87 13.54
CA SER A 108 3.72 -14.21 12.72
C SER A 108 3.49 -15.40 11.78
N ALA A 109 2.50 -16.25 12.08
CA ALA A 109 2.11 -17.40 11.29
C ALA A 109 0.62 -17.69 11.49
N VAL A 110 0.02 -18.46 10.58
CA VAL A 110 -1.35 -18.96 10.78
C VAL A 110 -1.37 -19.93 11.98
N PRO A 111 -2.29 -19.76 12.94
CA PRO A 111 -2.47 -20.71 14.03
C PRO A 111 -2.76 -22.11 13.51
N THR A 112 -2.05 -23.09 14.05
CA THR A 112 -2.26 -24.52 13.81
C THR A 112 -2.16 -25.27 15.12
N THR A 113 -2.75 -26.46 15.16
CA THR A 113 -2.79 -27.36 16.30
C THR A 113 -1.37 -27.67 16.75
N GLY A 114 -1.07 -27.33 18.01
CA GLY A 114 0.26 -27.55 18.59
C GLY A 114 1.32 -26.50 18.23
N SER A 115 0.98 -25.47 17.43
CA SER A 115 1.89 -24.37 17.09
C SER A 115 1.62 -23.13 17.93
N ASN A 116 2.69 -22.45 18.35
CA ASN A 116 2.59 -21.15 19.02
C ASN A 116 2.82 -20.03 18.01
N ALA A 117 1.77 -19.63 17.28
CA ALA A 117 1.82 -18.38 16.52
C ALA A 117 1.94 -17.21 17.50
N SER A 118 3.01 -16.42 17.39
CA SER A 118 3.21 -15.24 18.23
C SER A 118 2.56 -14.02 17.62
N ALA A 119 1.90 -13.21 18.43
CA ALA A 119 1.47 -11.88 18.00
C ALA A 119 2.69 -10.97 17.77
N ASN A 120 2.74 -10.30 16.61
CA ASN A 120 3.72 -9.26 16.31
C ASN A 120 3.25 -7.91 16.86
N ALA A 121 1.94 -7.66 16.75
CA ALA A 121 1.28 -6.46 17.19
C ALA A 121 -0.23 -6.72 17.36
N ASN A 122 -0.89 -5.82 18.06
CA ASN A 122 -2.35 -5.73 18.09
C ASN A 122 -2.79 -4.50 17.29
N LEU A 123 -3.65 -4.71 16.29
CA LEU A 123 -4.28 -3.70 15.46
C LEU A 123 -5.59 -3.28 16.12
N ALA A 124 -5.76 -2.00 16.44
CA ALA A 124 -6.97 -1.51 17.08
C ALA A 124 -8.21 -1.58 16.16
N GLN A 125 -9.41 -1.55 16.76
CA GLN A 125 -10.66 -1.41 16.01
C GLN A 125 -10.61 -0.19 15.09
N GLY A 126 -11.08 -0.36 13.86
CA GLY A 126 -11.10 0.69 12.87
C GLY A 126 -9.78 0.84 12.11
N GLN A 127 -8.75 0.02 12.38
CA GLN A 127 -7.48 0.10 11.65
C GLN A 127 -7.68 -0.36 10.21
N LEU A 128 -7.30 0.48 9.24
CA LEU A 128 -7.23 0.11 7.83
C LEU A 128 -6.04 -0.82 7.57
N VAL A 129 -6.27 -1.88 6.81
CA VAL A 129 -5.23 -2.77 6.34
C VAL A 129 -5.41 -3.11 4.86
N CYS A 130 -4.30 -3.37 4.18
CA CYS A 130 -4.33 -4.07 2.91
C CYS A 130 -4.14 -5.58 3.13
N VAL A 131 -4.92 -6.39 2.43
CA VAL A 131 -4.81 -7.84 2.39
C VAL A 131 -3.87 -8.24 1.25
N GLN A 132 -2.77 -8.89 1.61
CA GLN A 132 -1.77 -9.42 0.68
C GLN A 132 -1.79 -10.94 0.58
N GLY A 133 -2.51 -11.62 1.46
CA GLY A 133 -2.67 -13.06 1.40
C GLY A 133 -4.02 -13.52 1.93
N ILE A 134 -4.56 -14.60 1.36
CA ILE A 134 -5.80 -15.23 1.80
C ILE A 134 -5.51 -16.70 2.09
N GLY A 135 -5.59 -17.08 3.36
CA GLY A 135 -5.51 -18.47 3.80
C GLY A 135 -6.91 -19.09 3.88
N ARG A 136 -7.15 -20.13 3.08
CA ARG A 136 -8.44 -20.81 2.96
C ARG A 136 -8.37 -22.25 3.46
N ALA A 137 -9.48 -22.70 4.03
CA ALA A 137 -9.79 -24.11 4.14
C ALA A 137 -10.94 -24.41 3.19
N GLY A 138 -10.64 -25.08 2.07
CA GLY A 138 -11.56 -25.19 0.95
C GLY A 138 -11.87 -23.81 0.34
N GLN A 139 -13.14 -23.45 0.21
CA GLN A 139 -13.54 -22.18 -0.40
C GLN A 139 -13.60 -21.01 0.60
N ASN A 140 -13.57 -21.29 1.91
CA ASN A 140 -13.81 -20.28 2.93
C ASN A 140 -12.48 -19.63 3.37
N PRO A 141 -12.36 -18.29 3.27
CA PRO A 141 -11.22 -17.60 3.86
C PRO A 141 -11.33 -17.67 5.38
N LEU A 142 -10.28 -18.15 6.03
CA LEU A 142 -10.20 -18.25 7.50
C LEU A 142 -9.18 -17.28 8.07
N TYR A 143 -8.15 -16.95 7.29
CA TYR A 143 -7.14 -15.97 7.68
C TYR A 143 -6.78 -15.07 6.52
N TYR A 144 -6.42 -13.84 6.83
CA TYR A 144 -5.84 -12.88 5.90
C TYR A 144 -4.44 -12.51 6.37
N TYR A 145 -3.47 -12.53 5.46
CA TYR A 145 -2.20 -11.89 5.70
C TYR A 145 -2.33 -10.43 5.30
N VAL A 146 -2.13 -9.54 6.27
CA VAL A 146 -2.41 -8.12 6.11
C VAL A 146 -1.20 -7.27 6.42
N VAL A 147 -1.19 -6.07 5.86
CA VAL A 147 -0.27 -4.99 6.21
C VAL A 147 -1.08 -3.75 6.59
N ALA A 148 -0.81 -3.17 7.75
CA ALA A 148 -1.37 -1.89 8.16
C ALA A 148 -0.67 -0.77 7.40
N ILE A 149 -1.46 0.05 6.72
CA ILE A 149 -0.99 1.09 5.81
C ILE A 149 -1.62 2.43 6.19
N PRO A 150 -0.94 3.56 5.92
CA PRO A 150 -1.53 4.88 6.12
C PRO A 150 -2.79 5.05 5.26
N ALA A 151 -3.91 5.47 5.82
CA ALA A 151 -5.13 5.69 5.03
C ALA A 151 -4.91 6.75 3.94
N SER A 152 -4.09 7.77 4.23
CA SER A 152 -3.77 8.84 3.28
C SER A 152 -3.00 8.40 2.03
N SER A 153 -2.40 7.20 2.01
CA SER A 153 -1.71 6.68 0.84
C SER A 153 -2.63 5.96 -0.16
N VAL A 154 -3.86 5.66 0.25
CA VAL A 154 -4.86 5.04 -0.62
C VAL A 154 -5.65 6.16 -1.29
N ALA A 155 -5.52 6.33 -2.60
CA ALA A 155 -6.14 7.46 -3.31
C ALA A 155 -7.66 7.51 -3.13
N LYS A 156 -8.31 6.33 -3.07
CA LYS A 156 -9.76 6.17 -2.84
C LYS A 156 -10.22 6.58 -1.44
N CYS A 157 -9.32 6.67 -0.45
CA CYS A 157 -9.68 7.11 0.90
C CYS A 157 -9.99 8.61 1.03
N LYS A 158 -9.59 9.41 0.05
CA LYS A 158 -9.82 10.85 0.12
C LYS A 158 -11.33 11.15 0.08
N ASP A 159 -11.81 11.87 1.11
CA ASP A 159 -13.21 12.29 1.27
C ASP A 159 -14.20 11.09 1.30
N ASN A 160 -13.73 9.92 1.75
CA ASN A 160 -14.51 8.69 1.78
C ASN A 160 -14.89 8.26 3.20
N ALA A 161 -16.20 8.10 3.45
CA ALA A 161 -16.73 7.70 4.75
C ALA A 161 -16.23 6.33 5.24
N LEU A 162 -15.91 5.40 4.32
CA LEU A 162 -15.30 4.13 4.72
C LEU A 162 -13.91 4.34 5.31
N CYS A 163 -13.13 5.33 4.84
CA CYS A 163 -11.83 5.62 5.44
C CYS A 163 -11.89 6.50 6.69
N GLU A 164 -13.00 7.21 6.89
CA GLU A 164 -13.30 7.82 8.19
C GLU A 164 -13.56 6.74 9.25
N GLN A 165 -14.37 5.73 8.88
CA GLN A 165 -14.63 4.55 9.71
C GLN A 165 -13.36 3.70 9.91
N TYR A 166 -12.66 3.40 8.82
CA TYR A 166 -11.48 2.55 8.74
C TYR A 166 -10.25 3.33 8.28
N GLY A 167 -9.39 3.73 9.20
CA GLY A 167 -8.23 4.55 8.87
C GLY A 167 -7.05 4.32 9.79
N ASP A 168 -6.24 5.34 9.99
CA ASP A 168 -5.11 5.27 10.90
C ASP A 168 -5.60 5.15 12.34
N ARG A 169 -5.14 4.11 13.04
CA ARG A 169 -5.45 3.88 14.45
C ARG A 169 -4.16 3.53 15.21
N PRO A 170 -4.17 3.62 16.55
CA PRO A 170 -3.05 3.17 17.34
C PRO A 170 -2.78 1.68 17.12
N ILE A 171 -1.51 1.33 16.90
CA ILE A 171 -1.06 -0.06 16.82
C ILE A 171 -0.17 -0.35 18.02
N LYS A 172 -0.53 -1.38 18.80
CA LYS A 172 0.27 -1.83 19.93
C LYS A 172 1.26 -2.88 19.45
N ARG A 173 2.50 -2.48 19.21
CA ARG A 173 3.57 -3.42 18.85
C ARG A 173 4.07 -4.18 20.08
N LEU A 174 4.44 -5.45 19.87
CA LEU A 174 5.00 -6.31 20.92
C LEU A 174 6.53 -6.37 20.85
N ALA A 175 7.11 -5.95 19.72
CA ALA A 175 8.54 -5.71 19.56
C ALA A 175 8.81 -4.22 19.27
N PRO A 176 9.95 -3.66 19.71
CA PRO A 176 10.37 -2.31 19.35
C PRO A 176 10.56 -2.16 17.83
N THR A 177 10.19 -1.00 17.29
CA THR A 177 10.55 -0.58 15.92
C THR A 177 12.03 -0.22 15.85
N ALA A 178 12.69 -0.60 14.78
CA ALA A 178 14.12 -0.35 14.55
C ALA A 178 14.38 0.51 13.30
N GLY A 179 13.35 0.78 12.50
CA GLY A 179 13.44 1.48 11.22
C GLY A 179 12.49 2.67 11.10
N ASP A 180 12.37 3.15 9.87
CA ASP A 180 11.51 4.29 9.52
C ASP A 180 10.03 3.94 9.68
N ALA A 181 9.19 4.94 9.96
CA ALA A 181 7.75 4.75 10.03
C ALA A 181 7.19 4.18 8.72
N CYS A 182 6.12 3.39 8.80
CA CYS A 182 5.44 2.85 7.63
C CYS A 182 4.98 3.97 6.69
N HIS A 183 5.35 3.89 5.42
CA HIS A 183 4.96 4.85 4.40
C HIS A 183 4.87 4.20 3.02
N ALA A 184 4.17 4.87 2.11
CA ALA A 184 4.13 4.46 0.71
C ALA A 184 5.43 4.83 0.01
N ALA A 185 6.10 3.86 -0.62
CA ALA A 185 7.23 4.09 -1.51
C ALA A 185 6.77 4.38 -2.95
N ALA A 186 5.66 3.74 -3.34
CA ALA A 186 4.96 3.90 -4.60
C ALA A 186 3.49 3.49 -4.41
N PRO A 187 2.58 3.78 -5.35
CA PRO A 187 1.20 3.30 -5.26
C PRO A 187 1.14 1.79 -5.02
N GLY A 188 0.55 1.40 -3.89
CA GLY A 188 0.42 0.02 -3.48
C GLY A 188 1.68 -0.70 -3.01
N GLN A 189 2.78 0.04 -2.81
CA GLN A 189 4.03 -0.47 -2.25
C GLN A 189 4.35 0.27 -0.96
N TYR A 190 4.52 -0.50 0.11
CA TYR A 190 4.70 0.01 1.47
C TYR A 190 6.02 -0.47 2.04
N VAL A 191 6.77 0.46 2.63
CA VAL A 191 8.11 0.19 3.18
C VAL A 191 8.26 0.84 4.57
N GLY A 192 9.36 0.50 5.25
CA GLY A 192 9.58 0.84 6.65
C GLY A 192 8.94 -0.18 7.59
N ASP A 193 8.69 0.23 8.83
CA ASP A 193 8.19 -0.64 9.90
C ASP A 193 6.66 -0.83 9.85
N CYS A 194 6.14 -1.13 8.65
CA CYS A 194 4.73 -1.50 8.45
C CYS A 194 4.40 -2.77 9.23
N VAL A 195 3.35 -2.69 10.05
CA VAL A 195 2.91 -3.84 10.83
C VAL A 195 2.20 -4.80 9.90
N GLN A 196 2.62 -6.05 9.93
CA GLN A 196 2.08 -7.11 9.09
C GLN A 196 1.92 -8.41 9.88
N GLY A 197 0.99 -9.25 9.43
CA GLY A 197 0.76 -10.56 10.01
C GLY A 197 -0.55 -11.20 9.59
N TRP A 198 -0.74 -12.43 10.04
CA TRP A 198 -1.97 -13.19 9.85
C TRP A 198 -3.04 -12.76 10.86
N VAL A 199 -4.23 -12.51 10.36
CA VAL A 199 -5.39 -12.07 11.13
C VAL A 199 -6.57 -12.98 10.79
N SER A 200 -7.38 -13.34 11.79
CA SER A 200 -8.60 -14.13 11.57
C SER A 200 -9.58 -13.38 10.67
N ALA A 201 -10.16 -14.07 9.68
CA ALA A 201 -11.08 -13.49 8.72
C ALA A 201 -12.33 -12.88 9.39
N ASN A 202 -12.80 -13.45 10.50
CA ASN A 202 -13.95 -12.94 11.25
C ASN A 202 -13.66 -11.67 12.07
N ALA A 203 -12.41 -11.20 12.08
CA ALA A 203 -12.03 -9.97 12.75
C ALA A 203 -12.00 -8.75 11.82
N LEU A 204 -12.20 -9.00 10.52
CA LEU A 204 -12.04 -8.00 9.47
C LEU A 204 -13.36 -7.79 8.72
N ASP A 205 -13.70 -6.53 8.51
CA ASP A 205 -14.68 -6.12 7.51
C ASP A 205 -13.94 -5.89 6.21
N VAL A 206 -14.14 -6.81 5.26
CA VAL A 206 -13.38 -6.85 4.02
C VAL A 206 -14.16 -6.17 2.90
N PHE A 207 -13.50 -5.35 2.10
CA PHE A 207 -14.10 -4.63 0.98
C PHE A 207 -13.19 -4.70 -0.26
N SER A 208 -13.74 -5.26 -1.35
CA SER A 208 -13.13 -5.27 -2.68
C SER A 208 -13.58 -4.07 -3.50
N ASN A 209 -12.71 -3.59 -4.40
CA ASN A 209 -13.06 -2.62 -5.45
C ASN A 209 -13.55 -1.26 -4.97
N GLY A 210 -12.89 -0.72 -3.95
CA GLY A 210 -13.04 0.67 -3.54
C GLY A 210 -13.89 0.79 -2.30
N ILE A 211 -13.18 1.04 -1.19
CA ILE A 211 -13.45 2.24 -0.38
C ILE A 211 -14.21 3.27 -1.21
#